data_AF-A0A354GY78-F1
#
_entry.id   AF-A0A354GY78-F1
#
_cell.length_a   1.000
_cell.length_b   1.000
_cell.length_c   1.000
_cell.angle_alpha   90.00
_cell.angle_beta   90.00
_cell.angle_gamma   90.00
#
_symmetry.space_group_name_H-M   'P 1'
#
loop_
_entity.id
_entity.type
_entity.pdbx_description
1 polymer ?
#
loop_
_entity_poly.entity_id
_entity_poly.type
_entity_poly.pdbx_seq_one_letter_code
_entity_poly.pdbx_strand_id
1 'polypeptide(L)'
;MGLIEQIETLPKPLLRSAAEKAEDAMSGKRIHRKLDRTPEELARLKATRERLQREKPTVEQFLAEGGHEDAVPLGDLLVVHQIAHRLKEARRRLDLSLADLSLKTGIDPAALARLENGEQSNPTMETLARVATALGKRLVCDLQEA
;
A
#
# COMPACT_ATOMS: atom_id res chain seq x y z
N MET A 1 -30.01 7.27 -3.15
CA MET A 1 -29.30 8.17 -4.08
C MET A 1 -27.83 8.19 -3.69
N GLY A 2 -27.16 7.05 -3.87
CA GLY A 2 -25.92 6.72 -3.20
C GLY A 2 -24.83 6.34 -4.18
N LEU A 3 -23.61 6.78 -3.85
CA LEU A 3 -22.27 6.27 -4.18
C LEU A 3 -21.87 6.03 -5.64
N ILE A 4 -22.80 5.82 -6.58
CA ILE A 4 -22.49 5.50 -7.98
C ILE A 4 -22.10 6.77 -8.75
N GLU A 5 -22.73 7.92 -8.47
CA GLU A 5 -22.41 9.19 -9.15
C GLU A 5 -21.03 9.78 -8.75
N GLN A 6 -20.48 9.42 -7.59
CA GLN A 6 -19.16 9.93 -7.20
C GLN A 6 -18.01 9.21 -7.90
N ILE A 7 -18.25 8.01 -8.47
CA ILE A 7 -17.26 7.28 -9.26
C ILE A 7 -16.98 7.98 -10.60
N GLU A 8 -17.93 8.73 -11.15
CA GLU A 8 -17.75 9.50 -12.40
C GLU A 8 -16.78 10.68 -12.26
N THR A 9 -16.53 11.15 -11.03
CA THR A 9 -15.57 12.22 -10.74
C THR A 9 -14.15 11.72 -10.43
N LEU A 10 -13.98 10.39 -10.33
CA LEU A 10 -12.65 9.80 -10.18
C LEU A 10 -11.93 9.83 -11.54
N PRO A 11 -10.68 10.30 -11.62
CA PRO A 11 -9.92 10.22 -12.84
C PRO A 11 -9.81 8.74 -13.29
N LYS A 12 -10.40 8.45 -14.46
CA LYS A 12 -10.26 7.17 -15.17
C LYS A 12 -8.78 6.83 -15.37
N PRO A 13 -8.46 5.54 -15.30
CA PRO A 13 -7.62 4.94 -14.27
C PRO A 13 -6.18 5.47 -14.25
N LEU A 14 -5.50 5.25 -13.13
CA LEU A 14 -4.03 5.31 -12.96
C LEU A 14 -3.22 4.38 -13.90
N LEU A 15 -3.81 3.95 -15.02
CA LEU A 15 -3.18 3.24 -16.12
C LEU A 15 -3.08 4.23 -17.27
N ARG A 16 -1.86 4.73 -17.49
CA ARG A 16 -1.52 5.67 -18.58
C ARG A 16 -2.29 5.33 -19.86
N SER A 17 -3.07 6.28 -20.35
CA SER A 17 -3.62 6.18 -21.69
C SER A 17 -2.47 6.21 -22.69
N ALA A 18 -2.63 5.56 -23.85
CA ALA A 18 -1.59 5.49 -24.87
C ALA A 18 -1.18 6.87 -25.44
N ALA A 19 -1.92 7.94 -25.12
CA ALA A 19 -1.72 9.29 -25.62
C ALA A 19 -0.85 10.20 -24.73
N GLU A 20 -0.60 9.86 -23.45
CA GLU A 20 0.28 10.63 -22.54
C GLU A 20 1.76 10.21 -22.68
N LYS A 21 2.24 10.11 -23.92
CA LYS A 21 3.62 9.71 -24.22
C LYS A 21 4.61 10.87 -24.30
N ALA A 22 4.20 12.11 -24.05
CA ALA A 22 5.08 13.26 -24.08
C ALA A 22 4.97 14.05 -22.77
N GLU A 23 6.13 14.33 -22.18
CA GLU A 23 6.37 15.31 -21.11
C GLU A 23 5.99 14.90 -19.67
N ASP A 24 6.74 13.94 -19.12
CA ASP A 24 7.59 14.28 -17.97
C ASP A 24 8.66 13.20 -17.72
N ALA A 25 9.91 13.65 -17.61
CA ALA A 25 11.09 12.81 -17.59
C ALA A 25 11.30 12.07 -16.26
N MET A 26 10.53 11.01 -16.01
CA MET A 26 10.94 9.93 -15.10
C MET A 26 11.47 8.76 -15.93
N SER A 27 12.63 8.98 -16.55
CA SER A 27 13.40 7.95 -17.25
C SER A 27 14.12 7.04 -16.25
N GLY A 28 13.37 6.32 -15.41
CA GLY A 28 13.90 5.10 -14.82
C GLY A 28 14.12 4.10 -15.95
N LYS A 29 15.38 3.77 -16.26
CA LYS A 29 15.70 2.74 -17.26
C LYS A 29 14.95 1.47 -16.87
N ARG A 30 14.01 1.01 -17.69
CA ARG A 30 13.23 -0.21 -17.42
C ARG A 30 14.20 -1.39 -17.36
N ILE A 31 14.51 -1.84 -16.14
CA ILE A 31 15.45 -2.95 -15.93
C ILE A 31 14.67 -4.26 -16.11
N HIS A 32 14.69 -4.82 -17.33
CA HIS A 32 14.26 -6.19 -17.56
C HIS A 32 15.36 -7.13 -17.07
N ARG A 33 15.36 -7.47 -15.78
CA ARG A 33 16.24 -8.49 -15.24
C ARG A 33 15.62 -9.87 -15.53
N LYS A 34 16.30 -10.70 -16.31
CA LYS A 34 15.95 -12.13 -16.36
C LYS A 34 16.30 -12.71 -14.98
N LEU A 35 15.31 -13.28 -14.29
CA LEU A 35 15.61 -14.15 -13.15
C LEU A 35 16.15 -15.45 -13.73
N ASP A 36 17.39 -15.80 -13.42
CA ASP A 36 17.97 -17.10 -13.74
C ASP A 36 17.29 -18.14 -12.84
N ARG A 37 16.30 -18.84 -13.40
CA ARG A 37 15.57 -19.91 -12.71
C ARG A 37 16.07 -21.26 -13.21
N THR A 38 16.29 -22.19 -12.29
CA THR A 38 16.66 -23.55 -12.67
C THR A 38 15.49 -24.24 -13.39
N PRO A 39 15.75 -25.28 -14.20
CA PRO A 39 14.67 -26.09 -14.79
C PRO A 39 13.69 -26.65 -13.75
N GLU A 40 14.21 -27.03 -12.57
CA GLU A 40 13.42 -27.54 -11.45
C GLU A 40 12.51 -26.46 -10.84
N GLU A 41 13.02 -25.25 -10.62
CA GLU A 41 12.21 -24.13 -10.14
C GLU A 41 11.10 -23.75 -11.12
N LEU A 42 11.39 -23.76 -12.42
CA LEU A 42 10.39 -23.52 -13.46
C LEU A 42 9.30 -24.60 -13.45
N ALA A 43 9.68 -25.87 -13.31
CA ALA A 43 8.73 -26.97 -13.19
C ALA A 43 7.84 -26.83 -11.94
N ARG A 44 8.44 -26.46 -10.78
CA ARG A 44 7.70 -26.19 -9.54
C ARG A 44 6.69 -25.06 -9.71
N LEU A 45 7.10 -23.92 -10.27
CA LEU A 45 6.21 -22.78 -10.52
C LEU A 45 5.08 -23.12 -11.50
N LYS A 46 5.40 -23.88 -12.55
CA LYS A 46 4.40 -24.36 -13.52
C LYS A 46 3.37 -25.26 -12.84
N ALA A 47 3.81 -26.25 -12.05
CA ALA A 47 2.92 -27.15 -11.32
C ALA A 47 2.02 -26.39 -10.34
N THR A 48 2.57 -25.44 -9.58
CA THR A 48 1.77 -24.57 -8.69
C THR A 48 0.73 -23.79 -9.47
N ARG A 49 1.10 -23.19 -10.61
CA ARG A 49 0.17 -22.43 -11.45
C ARG A 49 -0.96 -23.30 -11.99
N GLU A 50 -0.63 -24.49 -12.51
CA GLU A 50 -1.60 -25.43 -13.06
C GLU A 50 -2.58 -25.93 -11.99
N ARG A 51 -2.08 -26.23 -10.79
CA ARG A 51 -2.90 -26.58 -9.62
C ARG A 51 -3.89 -25.47 -9.28
N LEU A 52 -3.39 -24.26 -9.02
CA LEU A 52 -4.23 -23.12 -8.65
C LEU A 52 -5.24 -22.75 -9.74
N GLN A 53 -4.88 -22.90 -11.02
CA GLN A 53 -5.79 -22.63 -12.13
C GLN A 53 -6.91 -23.69 -12.25
N ARG A 54 -6.63 -24.93 -11.86
CA ARG A 54 -7.61 -26.03 -11.87
C ARG A 54 -8.56 -25.93 -10.68
N GLU A 55 -8.01 -25.77 -9.49
CA GLU A 55 -8.75 -25.80 -8.22
C GLU A 55 -9.48 -24.48 -7.96
N LYS A 56 -8.91 -23.35 -8.39
CA LYS A 56 -9.44 -21.99 -8.18
C LYS A 56 -9.99 -21.80 -6.76
N PRO A 57 -9.17 -22.07 -5.72
CA PRO A 57 -9.61 -21.95 -4.35
C PRO A 57 -10.14 -20.54 -4.08
N THR A 58 -11.11 -20.43 -3.17
CA THR A 58 -11.52 -19.12 -2.65
C THR A 58 -10.34 -18.46 -1.94
N VAL A 59 -10.42 -17.14 -1.71
CA VAL A 59 -9.41 -16.42 -0.94
C VAL A 59 -9.24 -17.07 0.44
N GLU A 60 -10.34 -17.41 1.11
CA GLU A 60 -10.33 -18.08 2.43
C GLU A 60 -9.60 -19.43 2.40
N GLN A 61 -9.89 -20.27 1.40
CA GLN A 61 -9.24 -21.58 1.24
C GLN A 61 -7.74 -21.43 0.97
N PHE A 62 -7.37 -20.48 0.12
CA PHE A 62 -5.97 -20.19 -0.19
C PHE A 62 -5.18 -19.69 1.04
N LEU A 63 -5.80 -18.83 1.86
CA LEU A 63 -5.20 -18.32 3.09
C LEU A 63 -5.01 -19.42 4.14
N ALA A 64 -6.01 -20.32 4.29
CA ALA A 64 -5.94 -21.46 5.20
C ALA A 64 -4.84 -22.47 4.80
N GLU A 65 -4.61 -22.69 3.51
CA GLU A 65 -3.53 -23.57 3.02
C GLU A 65 -2.13 -22.97 3.19
N GLY A 66 -2.00 -21.64 3.07
CA GLY A 66 -0.71 -20.95 2.92
C GLY A 66 -0.03 -20.51 4.20
N GLY A 67 -0.65 -20.67 5.37
CA GLY A 67 -0.13 -20.12 6.64
C GLY A 67 -0.07 -18.60 6.64
N HIS A 68 -0.92 -17.94 5.86
CA HIS A 68 -0.98 -16.49 5.70
C HIS A 68 -2.02 -15.88 6.65
N GLU A 69 -1.90 -16.17 7.95
CA GLU A 69 -2.83 -15.68 8.98
C GLU A 69 -2.90 -14.13 9.01
N ASP A 70 -1.83 -13.45 8.60
CA ASP A 70 -1.73 -11.99 8.53
C ASP A 70 -2.10 -11.40 7.16
N ALA A 71 -2.76 -12.15 6.29
CA ALA A 71 -3.16 -11.62 4.98
C ALA A 71 -4.24 -10.55 5.11
N VAL A 72 -3.92 -9.35 4.64
CA VAL A 72 -4.83 -8.21 4.58
C VAL A 72 -5.33 -8.05 3.15
N PRO A 73 -6.65 -7.86 2.91
CA PRO A 73 -7.15 -7.49 1.59
C PRO A 73 -6.41 -6.28 1.05
N LEU A 74 -6.07 -6.30 -0.26
CA LEU A 74 -5.32 -5.21 -0.88
C LEU A 74 -6.01 -3.86 -0.72
N GLY A 75 -7.35 -3.84 -0.75
CA GLY A 75 -8.14 -2.62 -0.53
C GLY A 75 -7.82 -1.97 0.81
N ASP A 76 -7.85 -2.75 1.90
CA ASP A 76 -7.61 -2.27 3.26
C ASP A 76 -6.16 -1.79 3.43
N LEU A 77 -5.20 -2.53 2.87
CA LEU A 77 -3.79 -2.12 2.86
C LEU A 77 -3.60 -0.77 2.15
N LEU A 78 -4.27 -0.55 1.02
CA LEU A 78 -4.18 0.69 0.26
C LEU A 78 -4.74 1.88 1.04
N VAL A 79 -5.79 1.70 1.84
CA VAL A 79 -6.32 2.75 2.72
C VAL A 79 -5.26 3.19 3.73
N VAL A 80 -4.60 2.22 4.40
CA VAL A 80 -3.52 2.50 5.35
C VAL A 80 -2.35 3.22 4.66
N HIS A 81 -1.95 2.77 3.48
CA HIS A 81 -0.87 3.39 2.71
C HIS A 81 -1.20 4.84 2.31
N GLN A 82 -2.45 5.14 1.98
CA GLN A 82 -2.88 6.50 1.69
C GLN A 82 -2.77 7.41 2.91
N ILE A 83 -3.15 6.91 4.10
CA ILE A 83 -3.01 7.67 5.35
C ILE A 83 -1.52 7.91 5.64
N ALA A 84 -0.69 6.88 5.59
CA ALA A 84 0.77 6.98 5.77
C ALA A 84 1.41 8.01 4.83
N HIS A 85 1.04 7.97 3.56
CA HIS A 85 1.51 8.93 2.57
C HIS A 85 1.10 10.37 2.92
N ARG A 86 -0.15 10.58 3.36
CA ARG A 86 -0.62 11.91 3.80
C ARG A 86 0.11 12.41 5.05
N LEU A 87 0.49 11.54 5.98
CA LEU A 87 1.30 11.89 7.14
C LEU A 87 2.70 12.35 6.71
N LYS A 88 3.34 11.60 5.80
CA LYS A 88 4.65 11.96 5.22
C LYS A 88 4.62 13.33 4.56
N GLU A 89 3.60 13.59 3.74
CA GLU A 89 3.43 14.88 3.08
C GLU A 89 3.16 16.01 4.08
N ALA A 90 2.36 15.77 5.12
CA ALA A 90 2.14 16.75 6.18
C ALA A 90 3.43 17.08 6.94
N ARG A 91 4.26 16.08 7.26
CA ARG A 91 5.57 16.29 7.88
C ARG A 91 6.49 17.14 7.00
N ARG A 92 6.59 16.78 5.72
CA ARG A 92 7.42 17.50 4.74
C ARG A 92 7.01 18.95 4.57
N ARG A 93 5.70 19.25 4.56
CA ARG A 93 5.18 20.63 4.49
C ARG A 93 5.51 21.48 5.72
N LEU A 94 5.84 20.84 6.84
CA LEU A 94 6.29 21.51 8.06
C LEU A 94 7.82 21.57 8.16
N ASP A 95 8.55 21.14 7.12
CA ASP A 95 10.02 21.03 7.08
C ASP A 95 10.61 20.24 8.27
N LEU A 96 9.84 19.30 8.83
CA LEU A 96 10.29 18.48 9.94
C LEU A 96 11.06 17.26 9.43
N SER A 97 12.21 16.96 10.04
CA SER A 97 12.89 15.70 9.85
C SER A 97 12.15 14.56 10.57
N LEU A 98 12.54 13.30 10.28
CA LEU A 98 12.06 12.15 11.06
C LEU A 98 12.51 12.22 12.53
N ALA A 99 13.68 12.81 12.80
CA ALA A 99 14.16 13.02 14.16
C ALA A 99 13.30 14.05 14.92
N ASP A 100 12.88 15.13 14.26
CA ASP A 100 11.99 16.13 14.88
C ASP A 100 10.62 15.55 15.19
N LEU A 101 10.08 14.75 14.26
CA LEU A 101 8.81 14.05 14.48
C LEU A 101 8.94 12.99 15.59
N SER A 102 10.09 12.32 15.68
CA SER A 102 10.39 11.38 16.76
C SER A 102 10.36 12.08 18.12
N LEU A 103 11.01 13.24 18.26
CA LEU A 103 10.98 14.04 19.49
C LEU A 103 9.56 14.47 19.88
N LYS A 104 8.71 14.78 18.89
CA LYS A 104 7.30 15.17 19.14
C LYS A 104 6.39 14.00 19.52
N THR A 105 6.68 12.80 19.04
CA THR A 105 5.78 11.63 19.16
C THR A 105 6.25 10.58 20.15
N GLY A 106 7.54 10.58 20.50
CA GLY A 106 8.19 9.50 21.24
C GLY A 106 8.34 8.21 20.44
N ILE A 107 8.13 8.24 19.12
CA ILE A 107 8.24 7.07 18.24
C ILE A 107 9.64 7.07 17.61
N ASP A 108 10.27 5.90 17.56
CA ASP A 108 11.58 5.71 16.93
C ASP A 108 11.60 6.20 15.45
N PRO A 109 12.65 6.91 14.99
CA PRO A 109 12.74 7.41 13.62
C PRO A 109 12.64 6.33 12.53
N ALA A 110 13.14 5.12 12.76
CA ALA A 110 13.03 4.02 11.80
C ALA A 110 11.61 3.44 11.78
N ALA A 111 10.91 3.41 12.92
CA ALA A 111 9.48 3.09 12.95
C ALA A 111 8.64 4.14 12.19
N LEU A 112 8.93 5.43 12.36
CA LEU A 112 8.29 6.50 11.59
C LEU A 112 8.57 6.38 10.09
N ALA A 113 9.81 6.05 9.71
CA ALA A 113 10.17 5.82 8.31
C ALA A 113 9.37 4.66 7.69
N ARG A 114 9.32 3.52 8.38
CA ARG A 114 8.54 2.35 7.95
C ARG A 114 7.06 2.67 7.81
N LEU A 115 6.51 3.41 8.77
CA LEU A 115 5.14 3.89 8.72
C LEU A 115 4.90 4.75 7.47
N GLU A 116 5.71 5.80 7.27
CA GLU A 116 5.57 6.75 6.15
C GLU A 116 5.80 6.13 4.76
N ASN A 117 6.51 5.01 4.69
CA ASN A 117 6.77 4.28 3.46
C ASN A 117 5.79 3.13 3.20
N GLY A 118 4.85 2.85 4.12
CA GLY A 118 3.93 1.71 3.99
C GLY A 118 4.61 0.35 4.18
N GLU A 119 5.74 0.30 4.87
CA GLU A 119 6.44 -0.95 5.20
C GLU A 119 5.83 -1.62 6.45
N GLN A 120 5.01 -0.88 7.19
CA GLN A 120 4.20 -1.42 8.29
C GLN A 120 2.80 -1.75 7.77
N SER A 121 2.50 -3.04 7.65
CA SER A 121 1.24 -3.55 7.09
C SER A 121 0.00 -3.19 7.90
N ASN A 122 0.12 -3.12 9.23
CA ASN A 122 -1.00 -2.87 10.14
C ASN A 122 -0.61 -1.95 11.32
N PRO A 123 -0.47 -0.63 11.10
CA PRO A 123 -0.26 0.33 12.18
C PRO A 123 -1.54 0.52 13.00
N THR A 124 -1.40 0.66 14.33
CA THR A 124 -2.55 0.91 15.19
C THR A 124 -3.16 2.29 14.95
N MET A 125 -4.47 2.41 15.13
CA MET A 125 -5.17 3.72 15.11
C MET A 125 -4.54 4.73 16.06
N GLU A 126 -4.10 4.28 17.24
CA GLU A 126 -3.40 5.12 18.20
C GLU A 126 -2.10 5.70 17.63
N THR A 127 -1.30 4.87 16.94
CA THR A 127 -0.04 5.29 16.32
C THR A 127 -0.30 6.33 15.24
N LEU A 128 -1.27 6.05 14.36
CA LEU A 128 -1.66 7.00 13.30
C LEU A 128 -2.14 8.32 13.90
N ALA A 129 -2.98 8.27 14.94
CA ALA A 129 -3.55 9.45 15.59
C ALA A 129 -2.48 10.29 16.30
N ARG A 130 -1.52 9.64 16.97
CA ARG A 130 -0.40 10.30 17.64
C ARG A 130 0.46 11.07 16.64
N VAL A 131 0.81 10.44 15.52
CA VAL A 131 1.58 11.10 14.45
C VAL A 131 0.78 12.24 13.82
N ALA A 132 -0.50 12.03 13.51
CA ALA A 132 -1.38 13.08 12.98
C ALA A 132 -1.42 14.30 13.91
N THR A 133 -1.62 14.08 15.21
CA THR A 133 -1.69 15.14 16.23
C THR A 133 -0.38 15.93 16.32
N ALA A 134 0.77 15.25 16.32
CA ALA A 134 2.09 15.89 16.31
C ALA A 134 2.34 16.77 15.08
N LEU A 135 1.64 16.50 13.97
CA LEU A 135 1.68 17.25 12.71
C LEU A 135 0.55 18.30 12.60
N GLY A 136 -0.23 18.53 13.66
CA GLY A 136 -1.37 19.44 13.66
C GLY A 136 -2.50 18.98 12.72
N LYS A 137 -2.64 17.66 12.53
CA LYS A 137 -3.69 17.02 11.73
C LYS A 137 -4.61 16.22 12.64
N ARG A 138 -5.75 15.80 12.08
CA ARG A 138 -6.69 14.89 12.73
C ARG A 138 -7.02 13.75 11.79
N LEU A 139 -7.18 12.55 12.33
CA LEU A 139 -7.80 11.44 11.61
C LEU A 139 -9.31 11.55 11.75
N VAL A 140 -10.02 11.29 10.65
CA VAL A 140 -11.47 11.18 10.64
C VAL A 140 -11.78 9.79 10.13
N CYS A 141 -12.46 9.00 10.95
CA CYS A 141 -12.95 7.67 10.63
C CYS A 141 -14.45 7.69 10.84
N ASP A 142 -15.17 7.06 9.94
CA ASP A 142 -16.63 7.00 9.94
C ASP A 142 -17.08 5.57 9.69
N LEU A 143 -18.30 5.24 10.11
CA LEU A 143 -18.90 3.92 9.94
C LEU A 143 -20.04 4.05 8.91
N GLN A 144 -19.95 3.30 7.83
CA GLN A 144 -20.91 3.33 6.72
C GLN A 144 -21.49 1.93 6.49
N GLU A 145 -22.68 1.87 5.87
CA GLU A 145 -23.27 0.60 5.46
C GLU A 145 -22.43 -0.06 4.35
N ALA A 146 -22.35 -1.38 4.40
CA ALA A 146 -21.50 -2.21 3.54
C ALA A 146 -22.15 -2.52 2.19
#